data_AF-A0AAP6BIZ6-F1
#
_entry.id   AF-A0AAP6BIZ6-F1
#
_cell.length_a   1.000
_cell.length_b   1.000
_cell.length_c   1.000
_cell.angle_alpha   90.00
_cell.angle_beta   90.00
_cell.angle_gamma   90.00
#
_symmetry.space_group_name_H-M   'P 1'
#
loop_
_entity.id
_entity.type
_entity.pdbx_description
1 polymer ?
#
loop_
_entity_poly.entity_id
_entity_poly.type
_entity_poly.pdbx_seq_one_letter_code
_entity_poly.pdbx_strand_id
1 'polypeptide(L)'
;MITQIRDRFTRVQEQLRAFQHGLREAFDSARQQHGQDRLAGIQQSLNAMQPDWEIPRPVADGVRAWAFSAALWRPFRKWCMRLSLAGWILVLVLISDIPSDESPPEPLSVEKVVKAASWLENKSAIIWDHPGIALHLLQSVTMRWIFIVLVVYWLFRGLPNAQVRRPLEPPRWTHPLQRVINSLAWAATLERRFRATAVLASAANRCGIAYRRQNNPWESSPAAMMERHLLSAEHFILTAWKRWPTLKERAVKHRRHALQEHAGLVAAALRKEALRLDGPECDEALKRLAEMLITIAERYSDGHLGALLPKNDLEGLTPVRHREGWQLTLMVSGIVAVTAGAAAAGLPDGAATVAGPALAGLVMWRVNKRHGGRETGDAFDLFRPR
;
A
#
# COMPACT_ATOMS: atom_id res chain seq x y z
N MET A 1 42.87 19.84 23.78
CA MET A 1 41.87 19.99 22.71
C MET A 1 41.42 18.65 22.12
N ILE A 2 42.32 17.78 21.65
CA ILE A 2 41.96 16.47 21.07
C ILE A 2 41.20 15.55 22.07
N THR A 3 41.64 15.50 23.33
CA THR A 3 40.96 14.73 24.40
C THR A 3 39.54 15.23 24.67
N GLN A 4 39.33 16.55 24.68
CA GLN A 4 38.03 17.17 24.90
C GLN A 4 37.04 16.91 23.74
N ILE A 5 37.53 16.87 22.49
CA ILE A 5 36.71 16.50 21.33
C ILE A 5 36.32 15.02 21.41
N ARG A 6 37.26 14.14 21.79
CA ARG A 6 37.00 12.71 22.00
C ARG A 6 35.93 12.48 23.07
N ASP A 7 36.03 13.15 24.21
CA ASP A 7 35.07 13.03 25.32
C ASP A 7 33.67 13.60 25.00
N ARG A 8 33.60 14.60 24.11
CA ARG A 8 32.30 15.08 23.59
C ARG A 8 31.70 14.06 22.63
N PHE A 9 32.52 13.47 21.77
CA PHE A 9 32.06 12.47 20.81
C PHE A 9 31.59 11.18 21.50
N THR A 10 32.30 10.69 22.52
CA THR A 10 31.87 9.53 23.30
C THR A 10 30.56 9.78 24.03
N ARG A 11 30.40 10.95 24.69
CA ARG A 11 29.12 11.34 25.31
C ARG A 11 27.96 11.41 24.31
N VAL A 12 28.19 11.99 23.13
CA VAL A 12 27.17 12.02 22.06
C VAL A 12 26.84 10.60 21.58
N GLN A 13 27.84 9.72 21.44
CA GLN A 13 27.60 8.32 21.09
C GLN A 13 26.81 7.56 22.17
N GLU A 14 27.09 7.77 23.45
CA GLU A 14 26.36 7.15 24.56
C GLU A 14 24.92 7.65 24.64
N GLN A 15 24.71 8.97 24.52
CA GLN A 15 23.37 9.56 24.44
C GLN A 15 22.60 9.02 23.24
N LEU A 16 23.24 8.88 22.07
CA LEU A 16 22.61 8.32 20.88
C LEU A 16 22.26 6.84 21.08
N ARG A 17 23.10 6.05 21.74
CA ARG A 17 22.81 4.64 22.07
C ARG A 17 21.66 4.53 23.06
N ALA A 18 21.64 5.33 24.13
CA ALA A 18 20.56 5.35 25.10
C ALA A 18 19.23 5.76 24.45
N PHE A 19 19.26 6.79 23.60
CA PHE A 19 18.10 7.22 22.81
C PHE A 19 17.61 6.12 21.85
N GLN A 20 18.52 5.42 21.17
CA GLN A 20 18.19 4.29 20.30
C GLN A 20 17.59 3.11 21.07
N HIS A 21 18.08 2.81 22.28
CA HIS A 21 17.52 1.78 23.15
C HIS A 21 16.11 2.15 23.63
N GLY A 22 15.91 3.38 24.12
CA GLY A 22 14.59 3.86 24.55
C GLY A 22 13.57 3.90 23.40
N LEU A 23 13.99 4.34 22.20
CA LEU A 23 13.15 4.26 21.01
C LEU A 23 12.77 2.82 20.67
N ARG A 24 13.70 1.87 20.80
CA ARG A 24 13.44 0.46 20.52
C ARG A 24 12.42 -0.13 21.51
N GLU A 25 12.57 0.12 22.80
CA GLU A 25 11.65 -0.38 23.82
C GLU A 25 10.25 0.24 23.67
N ALA A 26 10.16 1.56 23.47
CA ALA A 26 8.89 2.23 23.21
C ALA A 26 8.21 1.69 21.94
N PHE A 27 9.01 1.41 20.91
CA PHE A 27 8.52 0.87 19.65
C PHE A 27 8.10 -0.60 19.75
N ASP A 28 8.85 -1.44 20.45
CA ASP A 28 8.52 -2.84 20.70
C ASP A 28 7.29 -2.99 21.63
N SER A 29 7.13 -2.08 22.60
CA SER A 29 5.93 -2.00 23.46
C SER A 29 4.68 -1.58 22.65
N ALA A 30 4.77 -0.47 21.90
CA ALA A 30 3.68 -0.02 21.04
C ALA A 30 3.30 -1.07 19.97
N ARG A 31 4.30 -1.82 19.48
CA ARG A 31 4.11 -2.97 18.58
C ARG A 31 3.25 -4.05 19.23
N GLN A 32 3.62 -4.48 20.43
CA GLN A 32 2.91 -5.55 21.12
C GLN A 32 1.48 -5.12 21.45
N GLN A 33 1.31 -3.91 21.95
CA GLN A 33 0.00 -3.36 22.30
C GLN A 33 -0.93 -3.25 21.08
N HIS A 34 -0.49 -2.63 19.98
CA HIS A 34 -1.36 -2.47 18.80
C HIS A 34 -1.75 -3.80 18.14
N GLY A 35 -0.84 -4.78 18.15
CA GLY A 35 -1.13 -6.13 17.68
C GLY A 35 -2.12 -6.87 18.58
N GLN A 36 -1.98 -6.72 19.91
CA GLN A 36 -2.89 -7.30 20.88
C GLN A 36 -4.29 -6.69 20.82
N ASP A 37 -4.41 -5.36 20.74
CA ASP A 37 -5.70 -4.67 20.64
C ASP A 37 -6.50 -5.12 19.39
N ARG A 38 -5.80 -5.24 18.26
CA ARG A 38 -6.38 -5.74 17.01
C ARG A 38 -6.90 -7.16 17.16
N LEU A 39 -6.11 -8.04 17.77
CA LEU A 39 -6.48 -9.43 17.97
C LEU A 39 -7.60 -9.59 18.98
N ALA A 40 -7.59 -8.82 20.07
CA ALA A 40 -8.65 -8.81 21.06
C ALA A 40 -9.99 -8.43 20.41
N GLY A 41 -10.01 -7.41 19.53
CA GLY A 41 -11.20 -7.04 18.76
C GLY A 41 -11.70 -8.17 17.85
N ILE A 42 -10.79 -8.83 17.11
CA ILE A 42 -11.14 -9.98 16.26
C ILE A 42 -11.69 -11.12 17.12
N GLN A 43 -10.97 -11.52 18.17
CA GLN A 43 -11.35 -12.60 19.08
C GLN A 43 -12.72 -12.35 19.72
N GLN A 44 -12.97 -11.14 20.22
CA GLN A 44 -14.25 -10.76 20.79
C GLN A 44 -15.39 -10.86 19.77
N SER A 45 -15.15 -10.47 18.52
CA SER A 45 -16.16 -10.57 17.45
C SER A 45 -16.45 -12.01 17.03
N LEU A 46 -15.43 -12.88 17.04
CA LEU A 46 -15.58 -14.31 16.73
C LEU A 46 -16.27 -15.04 17.89
N ASN A 47 -15.91 -14.74 19.13
CA ASN A 47 -16.56 -15.30 20.32
C ASN A 47 -18.04 -14.97 20.40
N ALA A 48 -18.46 -13.81 19.86
CA ALA A 48 -19.87 -13.47 19.75
C ALA A 48 -20.65 -14.37 18.79
N MET A 49 -19.98 -14.93 17.77
CA MET A 49 -20.55 -15.90 16.84
C MET A 49 -20.48 -17.33 17.38
N GLN A 50 -19.37 -17.70 18.01
CA GLN A 50 -19.14 -19.02 18.61
C GLN A 50 -18.21 -18.89 19.83
N PRO A 51 -18.68 -19.19 21.06
CA PRO A 51 -17.97 -18.88 22.31
C PRO A 51 -16.56 -19.46 22.45
N ASP A 52 -16.31 -20.62 21.84
CA ASP A 52 -15.05 -21.37 21.96
C ASP A 52 -14.12 -21.19 20.75
N TRP A 53 -14.36 -20.17 19.93
CA TRP A 53 -13.63 -20.00 18.69
C TRP A 53 -12.24 -19.39 18.90
N GLU A 54 -11.22 -20.21 19.02
CA GLU A 54 -9.84 -19.73 19.11
C GLU A 54 -9.27 -19.32 17.73
N ILE A 55 -8.64 -18.14 17.65
CA ILE A 55 -7.89 -17.74 16.45
C ILE A 55 -6.64 -18.62 16.33
N PRO A 56 -6.42 -19.31 15.18
CA PRO A 56 -5.21 -20.11 14.99
C PRO A 56 -3.94 -19.28 15.18
N ARG A 57 -2.94 -19.85 15.87
CA ARG A 57 -1.65 -19.17 16.15
C ARG A 57 -1.01 -18.56 14.89
N PRO A 58 -0.96 -19.24 13.72
CA PRO A 58 -0.40 -18.67 12.50
C PRO A 58 -1.12 -17.39 12.03
N VAL A 59 -2.44 -17.32 12.20
CA VAL A 59 -3.25 -16.14 11.88
C VAL A 59 -2.96 -15.02 12.87
N ALA A 60 -2.90 -15.33 14.17
CA ALA A 60 -2.59 -14.36 15.22
C ALA A 60 -1.21 -13.70 14.99
N ASP A 61 -0.19 -14.50 14.70
CA ASP A 61 1.15 -14.01 14.42
C ASP A 61 1.22 -13.20 13.12
N GLY A 62 0.48 -13.62 12.09
CA GLY A 62 0.36 -12.86 10.84
C GLY A 62 -0.29 -11.50 11.04
N VAL A 63 -1.38 -11.43 11.81
CA VAL A 63 -2.06 -10.17 12.14
C VAL A 63 -1.15 -9.24 12.95
N ARG A 64 -0.43 -9.76 13.96
CA ARG A 64 0.55 -8.97 14.74
C ARG A 64 1.67 -8.44 13.87
N ALA A 65 2.25 -9.29 13.02
CA ALA A 65 3.31 -8.91 12.09
C ALA A 65 2.84 -7.85 11.08
N TRP A 66 1.62 -8.00 10.56
CA TRP A 66 1.03 -7.01 9.67
C TRP A 66 0.73 -5.69 10.40
N ALA A 67 0.08 -5.72 11.56
CA ALA A 67 -0.28 -4.52 12.32
C ALA A 67 0.97 -3.69 12.66
N PHE A 68 2.04 -4.37 13.05
CA PHE A 68 3.36 -3.78 13.25
C PHE A 68 3.89 -3.12 11.98
N SER A 69 3.94 -3.88 10.87
CA SER A 69 4.45 -3.37 9.61
C SER A 69 3.66 -2.17 9.11
N ALA A 70 2.33 -2.17 9.24
CA ALA A 70 1.46 -1.08 8.85
C ALA A 70 1.66 0.16 9.72
N ALA A 71 1.92 -0.01 11.02
CA ALA A 71 2.18 1.08 11.95
C ALA A 71 3.51 1.79 11.66
N LEU A 72 4.56 1.07 11.25
CA LEU A 72 5.85 1.65 10.88
C LEU A 72 5.87 2.15 9.43
N TRP A 73 5.43 1.32 8.49
CA TRP A 73 5.62 1.54 7.07
C TRP A 73 4.72 2.65 6.50
N ARG A 74 3.46 2.74 6.94
CA ARG A 74 2.54 3.75 6.40
C ARG A 74 2.95 5.17 6.76
N PRO A 75 3.31 5.51 8.02
CA PRO A 75 3.85 6.83 8.35
C PRO A 75 5.16 7.11 7.63
N PHE A 76 6.07 6.14 7.59
CA PHE A 76 7.35 6.28 6.87
C PHE A 76 7.14 6.61 5.39
N ARG A 77 6.29 5.86 4.70
CA ARG A 77 5.92 6.12 3.30
C ARG A 77 5.31 7.52 3.12
N LYS A 78 4.42 7.95 4.02
CA LYS A 78 3.86 9.32 3.98
C LYS A 78 4.94 10.38 4.19
N TRP A 79 5.87 10.15 5.11
CA TRP A 79 6.98 11.05 5.37
C TRP A 79 7.92 11.15 4.17
N CYS A 80 8.31 10.03 3.55
CA CYS A 80 9.09 10.03 2.31
C CYS A 80 8.38 10.81 1.21
N MET A 81 7.07 10.61 1.00
CA MET A 81 6.31 11.36 0.00
C MET A 81 6.29 12.87 0.29
N ARG A 82 6.18 13.27 1.56
CA ARG A 82 6.22 14.68 1.98
C ARG A 82 7.60 15.30 1.78
N LEU A 83 8.67 14.59 2.17
CA LEU A 83 10.04 15.04 1.94
C LEU A 83 10.36 15.15 0.46
N SER A 84 9.90 14.18 -0.34
CA SER A 84 9.95 14.27 -1.78
C SER A 84 9.25 15.56 -2.19
N LEU A 85 7.96 15.74 -1.90
CA LEU A 85 7.22 16.92 -2.34
C LEU A 85 7.89 18.24 -1.92
N ALA A 86 8.40 18.33 -0.69
CA ALA A 86 9.13 19.49 -0.19
C ALA A 86 10.44 19.72 -0.96
N GLY A 87 11.21 18.67 -1.25
CA GLY A 87 12.40 18.76 -2.09
C GLY A 87 12.08 19.20 -3.52
N TRP A 88 10.94 18.80 -4.07
CA TRP A 88 10.48 19.28 -5.38
C TRP A 88 10.14 20.77 -5.34
N ILE A 89 9.40 21.22 -4.33
CA ILE A 89 9.08 22.64 -4.12
C ILE A 89 10.36 23.46 -3.95
N LEU A 90 11.32 22.99 -3.15
CA LEU A 90 12.60 23.67 -2.96
C LEU A 90 13.37 23.80 -4.28
N VAL A 91 13.40 22.74 -5.08
CA VAL A 91 14.07 22.77 -6.39
C VAL A 91 13.36 23.74 -7.34
N LEU A 92 12.03 23.77 -7.37
CA LEU A 92 11.29 24.78 -8.14
C LEU A 92 11.64 26.21 -7.71
N VAL A 93 11.73 26.45 -6.40
CA VAL A 93 12.14 27.76 -5.85
C VAL A 93 13.58 28.10 -6.27
N LEU A 94 14.52 27.16 -6.18
CA LEU A 94 15.92 27.39 -6.56
C LEU A 94 16.10 27.63 -8.07
N ILE A 95 15.29 27.00 -8.92
CA ILE A 95 15.33 27.22 -10.37
C ILE A 95 14.74 28.59 -10.73
N SER A 96 13.75 29.07 -9.98
CA SER A 96 13.29 30.45 -10.11
C SER A 96 14.30 31.49 -9.60
N ASP A 97 15.39 31.05 -8.96
CA ASP A 97 16.34 31.88 -8.21
C ASP A 97 17.76 31.87 -8.79
N ILE A 98 17.96 31.53 -10.07
CA ILE A 98 19.31 31.64 -10.69
C ILE A 98 19.64 33.12 -10.93
N PRO A 99 20.58 33.72 -10.18
CA PRO A 99 21.01 35.09 -10.42
C PRO A 99 21.90 35.10 -11.67
N SER A 100 21.62 36.02 -12.58
CA SER A 100 22.33 36.13 -13.87
C SER A 100 23.51 37.10 -13.84
N ASP A 101 24.06 37.47 -12.68
CA ASP A 101 25.13 38.47 -12.60
C ASP A 101 26.29 38.07 -11.67
N GLU A 102 27.50 38.41 -12.12
CA GLU A 102 28.84 37.93 -11.76
C GLU A 102 29.35 38.25 -10.33
N SER A 103 28.48 38.51 -9.35
CA SER A 103 28.91 38.97 -8.03
C SER A 103 28.99 37.84 -6.97
N PRO A 104 30.05 37.74 -6.16
CA PRO A 104 30.24 36.63 -5.20
C PRO A 104 29.24 36.65 -4.03
N PRO A 105 28.90 35.48 -3.45
CA PRO A 105 27.79 35.34 -2.50
C PRO A 105 28.12 35.80 -1.07
N GLU A 106 27.42 36.83 -0.60
CA GLU A 106 27.33 37.20 0.81
C GLU A 106 26.17 36.47 1.54
N PRO A 107 26.26 36.22 2.86
CA PRO A 107 25.29 35.45 3.62
C PRO A 107 23.85 36.02 3.56
N LEU A 108 22.87 35.11 3.69
CA LEU A 108 21.43 35.36 3.55
C LEU A 108 20.87 36.19 4.72
N SER A 109 20.42 37.42 4.45
CA SER A 109 19.68 38.27 5.39
C SER A 109 18.18 38.29 5.07
N VAL A 110 17.33 38.58 6.06
CA VAL A 110 15.86 38.67 5.93
C VAL A 110 15.45 39.74 4.91
N GLU A 111 16.26 40.78 4.75
CA GLU A 111 16.05 41.84 3.77
C GLU A 111 16.20 41.34 2.32
N LYS A 112 17.07 40.34 2.09
CA LYS A 112 17.17 39.66 0.78
C LYS A 112 15.92 38.83 0.47
N VAL A 113 15.22 38.30 1.47
CA VAL A 113 13.94 37.57 1.27
C VAL A 113 12.84 38.54 0.81
N VAL A 114 12.79 39.75 1.37
CA VAL A 114 11.80 40.77 0.98
C VAL A 114 12.12 41.38 -0.39
N LYS A 115 13.41 41.60 -0.69
CA LYS A 115 13.85 42.02 -2.05
C LYS A 115 13.66 40.92 -3.09
N ALA A 116 13.80 39.65 -2.73
CA ALA A 116 13.51 38.54 -3.63
C ALA A 116 12.01 38.51 -4.00
N ALA A 117 11.11 38.87 -3.08
CA ALA A 117 9.68 38.92 -3.35
C ALA A 117 9.28 40.02 -4.36
N SER A 118 9.86 41.23 -4.25
CA SER A 118 9.60 42.31 -5.22
C SER A 118 10.32 42.11 -6.56
N TRP A 119 11.47 41.43 -6.54
CA TRP A 119 12.18 41.02 -7.75
C TRP A 119 11.42 39.94 -8.56
N LEU A 120 10.75 39.01 -7.86
CA LEU A 120 9.87 38.00 -8.46
C LEU A 120 8.73 38.62 -9.29
N GLU A 121 8.19 39.74 -8.82
CA GLU A 121 7.12 40.47 -9.50
C GLU A 121 7.61 41.06 -10.84
N ASN A 122 8.82 41.63 -10.84
CA ASN A 122 9.38 42.34 -11.99
C ASN A 122 10.02 41.41 -13.04
N LYS A 123 10.62 40.27 -12.64
CA LYS A 123 11.26 39.31 -13.56
C LYS A 123 10.31 38.28 -14.17
N SER A 124 9.08 38.16 -13.66
CA SER A 124 8.04 37.36 -14.30
C SER A 124 7.86 37.72 -15.78
N ALA A 125 8.04 39.00 -16.13
CA ALA A 125 7.98 39.51 -17.51
C ALA A 125 9.04 38.91 -18.47
N ILE A 126 10.29 38.68 -18.01
CA ILE A 126 11.38 38.17 -18.87
C ILE A 126 11.20 36.67 -19.17
N ILE A 127 10.60 35.92 -18.23
CA ILE A 127 10.24 34.52 -18.45
C ILE A 127 9.17 34.39 -19.53
N TRP A 128 8.30 35.41 -19.69
CA TRP A 128 7.33 35.47 -20.78
C TRP A 128 7.97 35.79 -22.14
N ASP A 129 9.10 36.50 -22.17
CA ASP A 129 9.77 36.88 -23.42
C ASP A 129 10.54 35.72 -24.07
N HIS A 130 11.07 34.76 -23.28
CA HIS A 130 11.84 33.62 -23.79
C HIS A 130 11.35 32.27 -23.22
N PRO A 131 10.15 31.81 -23.61
CA PRO A 131 9.52 30.62 -23.04
C PRO A 131 10.32 29.32 -23.24
N GLY A 132 11.16 29.24 -24.27
CA GLY A 132 11.93 28.03 -24.61
C GLY A 132 12.97 27.61 -23.57
N ILE A 133 13.66 28.57 -22.94
CA ILE A 133 14.73 28.27 -21.96
C ILE A 133 14.12 27.80 -20.64
N ALA A 134 13.04 28.44 -20.19
CA ALA A 134 12.27 28.01 -19.02
C ALA A 134 11.71 26.60 -19.20
N LEU A 135 11.21 26.28 -20.41
CA LEU A 135 10.69 24.95 -20.74
C LEU A 135 11.75 23.86 -20.62
N HIS A 136 12.97 24.09 -21.13
CA HIS A 136 14.06 23.10 -21.08
C HIS A 136 14.58 22.85 -19.65
N LEU A 137 14.71 23.90 -18.84
CA LEU A 137 15.11 23.76 -17.43
C LEU A 137 14.05 22.99 -16.64
N LEU A 138 12.78 23.38 -16.79
CA LEU A 138 11.65 22.69 -16.16
C LEU A 138 11.61 21.21 -16.59
N GLN A 139 11.80 20.93 -17.87
CA GLN A 139 11.84 19.56 -18.40
C GLN A 139 13.00 18.74 -17.79
N SER A 140 14.21 19.30 -17.73
CA SER A 140 15.39 18.59 -17.18
C SER A 140 15.24 18.23 -15.71
N VAL A 141 14.67 19.15 -14.93
CA VAL A 141 14.44 19.00 -13.51
C VAL A 141 13.32 18.00 -13.26
N THR A 142 12.22 18.16 -13.99
CA THR A 142 11.08 17.24 -13.92
C THR A 142 11.51 15.81 -14.25
N MET A 143 12.37 15.62 -15.27
CA MET A 143 12.93 14.31 -15.61
C MET A 143 13.81 13.72 -14.52
N ARG A 144 14.74 14.49 -13.94
CA ARG A 144 15.57 14.03 -12.81
C ARG A 144 14.73 13.68 -11.59
N TRP A 145 13.65 14.40 -11.38
CA TRP A 145 12.76 14.20 -10.26
C TRP A 145 11.86 12.97 -10.44
N ILE A 146 11.27 12.80 -11.62
CA ILE A 146 10.58 11.58 -12.01
C ILE A 146 11.54 10.40 -11.86
N PHE A 147 12.80 10.53 -12.27
CA PHE A 147 13.80 9.49 -12.07
C PHE A 147 14.04 9.18 -10.58
N ILE A 148 14.21 10.18 -9.71
CA ILE A 148 14.37 9.95 -8.27
C ILE A 148 13.14 9.28 -7.67
N VAL A 149 11.93 9.74 -7.99
CA VAL A 149 10.69 9.11 -7.52
C VAL A 149 10.56 7.70 -8.05
N LEU A 150 10.87 7.46 -9.32
CA LEU A 150 10.84 6.14 -9.92
C LEU A 150 11.90 5.23 -9.29
N VAL A 151 13.11 5.71 -9.02
CA VAL A 151 14.18 4.95 -8.36
C VAL A 151 13.80 4.64 -6.92
N VAL A 152 13.27 5.62 -6.17
CA VAL A 152 12.74 5.42 -4.82
C VAL A 152 11.60 4.41 -4.85
N TYR A 153 10.61 4.61 -5.73
CA TYR A 153 9.49 3.71 -5.91
C TYR A 153 9.93 2.30 -6.34
N TRP A 154 10.92 2.19 -7.22
CA TRP A 154 11.40 0.93 -7.77
C TRP A 154 12.32 0.20 -6.80
N LEU A 155 13.19 0.90 -6.06
CA LEU A 155 13.91 0.34 -4.91
C LEU A 155 12.90 -0.17 -3.89
N PHE A 156 11.86 0.59 -3.57
CA PHE A 156 10.88 0.15 -2.59
C PHE A 156 9.90 -0.92 -3.12
N ARG A 157 9.64 -0.99 -4.43
CA ARG A 157 8.80 -2.03 -5.07
C ARG A 157 9.60 -3.31 -5.31
N GLY A 158 10.85 -3.16 -5.74
CA GLY A 158 11.76 -4.18 -6.22
C GLY A 158 12.80 -4.64 -5.21
N LEU A 159 12.82 -4.10 -3.98
CA LEU A 159 13.55 -4.70 -2.86
C LEU A 159 13.21 -6.19 -2.88
N PRO A 160 14.21 -7.04 -3.20
CA PRO A 160 13.98 -8.44 -3.47
C PRO A 160 13.26 -9.00 -2.27
N ASN A 161 12.24 -9.81 -2.54
CA ASN A 161 11.60 -10.65 -1.54
C ASN A 161 12.70 -11.47 -0.88
N ALA A 162 13.33 -10.89 0.15
CA ALA A 162 14.32 -11.56 0.96
C ALA A 162 13.59 -12.83 1.39
N GLN A 163 14.13 -13.98 1.00
CA GLN A 163 13.55 -15.25 1.36
C GLN A 163 13.67 -15.38 2.87
N VAL A 164 12.71 -14.80 3.61
CA VAL A 164 12.58 -14.94 5.05
C VAL A 164 12.03 -16.35 5.27
N ARG A 165 12.92 -17.33 5.09
CA ARG A 165 12.74 -18.74 5.42
C ARG A 165 12.93 -19.01 6.93
N ARG A 166 13.20 -17.98 7.73
CA ARG A 166 13.58 -18.08 9.15
C ARG A 166 12.69 -17.17 10.02
N PRO A 167 12.57 -17.46 11.35
CA PRO A 167 11.53 -16.92 12.24
C PRO A 167 11.33 -15.41 12.15
N LEU A 168 10.18 -14.94 12.64
CA LEU A 168 9.73 -13.54 12.77
C LEU A 168 10.72 -12.58 13.50
N GLU A 169 11.94 -13.03 13.77
CA GLU A 169 13.00 -12.26 14.40
C GLU A 169 13.77 -11.43 13.35
N PRO A 170 14.00 -10.13 13.63
CA PRO A 170 14.81 -9.30 12.78
C PRO A 170 16.26 -9.82 12.77
N PRO A 171 16.94 -9.87 11.61
CA PRO A 171 18.35 -10.23 11.55
C PRO A 171 19.21 -9.32 12.44
N ARG A 172 20.24 -9.88 13.09
CA ARG A 172 21.22 -9.09 13.85
C ARG A 172 22.13 -8.33 12.88
N TRP A 173 21.83 -7.05 12.63
CA TRP A 173 22.68 -6.18 11.80
C TRP A 173 23.71 -5.44 12.65
N THR A 174 24.97 -5.43 12.20
CA THR A 174 26.10 -4.81 12.91
C THR A 174 26.20 -3.30 12.67
N HIS A 175 25.87 -2.81 11.47
CA HIS A 175 25.98 -1.39 11.12
C HIS A 175 24.67 -0.60 11.37
N PRO A 176 24.71 0.60 11.99
CA PRO A 176 23.50 1.35 12.37
C PRO A 176 22.65 1.82 11.17
N LEU A 177 23.26 2.34 10.09
CA LEU A 177 22.51 2.75 8.90
C LEU A 177 21.89 1.56 8.16
N GLN A 178 22.63 0.45 8.08
CA GLN A 178 22.17 -0.76 7.41
C GLN A 178 21.03 -1.41 8.21
N ARG A 179 21.06 -1.31 9.54
CA ARG A 179 19.99 -1.73 10.44
C ARG A 179 18.67 -0.99 10.15
N VAL A 180 18.71 0.33 9.92
CA VAL A 180 17.50 1.11 9.59
C VAL A 180 16.94 0.73 8.21
N ILE A 181 17.80 0.66 7.19
CA ILE A 181 17.36 0.31 5.83
C ILE A 181 16.81 -1.12 5.79
N ASN A 182 17.50 -2.07 6.43
CA ASN A 182 17.08 -3.47 6.44
C ASN A 182 15.84 -3.70 7.32
N SER A 183 15.65 -2.95 8.42
CA SER A 183 14.42 -3.05 9.23
C SER A 183 13.21 -2.54 8.46
N LEU A 184 13.37 -1.47 7.70
CA LEU A 184 12.35 -0.94 6.80
C LEU A 184 12.02 -1.93 5.67
N ALA A 185 13.04 -2.50 5.03
CA ALA A 185 12.87 -3.52 3.99
C ALA A 185 12.18 -4.79 4.54
N TRP A 186 12.59 -5.22 5.73
CA TRP A 186 11.99 -6.35 6.43
C TRP A 186 10.53 -6.07 6.81
N ALA A 187 10.23 -4.90 7.36
CA ALA A 187 8.86 -4.48 7.67
C ALA A 187 7.98 -4.44 6.40
N ALA A 188 8.48 -3.89 5.30
CA ALA A 188 7.77 -3.89 4.03
C ALA A 188 7.53 -5.32 3.49
N THR A 189 8.46 -6.24 3.73
CA THR A 189 8.33 -7.65 3.36
C THR A 189 7.28 -8.35 4.22
N LEU A 190 7.28 -8.12 5.53
CA LEU A 190 6.25 -8.63 6.44
C LEU A 190 4.87 -8.11 6.06
N GLU A 191 4.75 -6.82 5.74
CA GLU A 191 3.49 -6.23 5.28
C GLU A 191 2.98 -7.00 4.06
N ARG A 192 3.82 -7.16 3.04
CA ARG A 192 3.43 -7.86 1.81
C ARG A 192 3.01 -9.31 2.07
N ARG A 193 3.75 -10.02 2.93
CA ARG A 193 3.48 -11.43 3.23
C ARG A 193 2.19 -11.61 4.03
N PHE A 194 1.99 -10.82 5.09
CA PHE A 194 0.89 -11.03 6.02
C PHE A 194 -0.32 -10.14 5.76
N ARG A 195 -0.27 -9.26 4.76
CA ARG A 195 -1.42 -8.42 4.39
C ARG A 195 -2.65 -9.24 3.99
N ALA A 196 -2.49 -10.35 3.26
CA ALA A 196 -3.63 -11.19 2.91
C ALA A 196 -4.26 -11.82 4.17
N THR A 197 -3.45 -12.42 5.05
CA THR A 197 -3.90 -12.96 6.35
C THR A 197 -4.63 -11.89 7.17
N ALA A 198 -4.09 -10.67 7.25
CA ALA A 198 -4.71 -9.58 8.00
C ALA A 198 -6.01 -9.07 7.37
N VAL A 199 -6.09 -9.01 6.03
CA VAL A 199 -7.34 -8.63 5.33
C VAL A 199 -8.41 -9.69 5.53
N LEU A 200 -8.06 -10.97 5.43
CA LEU A 200 -8.97 -12.10 5.67
C LEU A 200 -9.46 -12.14 7.11
N ALA A 201 -8.56 -12.01 8.10
CA ALA A 201 -8.93 -11.93 9.51
C ALA A 201 -9.77 -10.68 9.81
N SER A 202 -9.48 -9.54 9.18
CA SER A 202 -10.31 -8.34 9.29
C SER A 202 -11.69 -8.52 8.67
N ALA A 203 -11.83 -9.29 7.59
CA ALA A 203 -13.11 -9.63 6.99
C ALA A 203 -13.91 -10.58 7.90
N ALA A 204 -13.26 -11.58 8.51
CA ALA A 204 -13.89 -12.46 9.50
C ALA A 204 -14.40 -11.66 10.73
N ASN A 205 -13.62 -10.71 11.23
CA ASN A 205 -14.06 -9.80 12.28
C ASN A 205 -15.25 -8.93 11.86
N ARG A 206 -15.36 -8.57 10.58
CA ARG A 206 -16.52 -7.85 10.06
C ARG A 206 -17.76 -8.73 10.03
N CYS A 207 -17.64 -10.04 9.76
CA CYS A 207 -18.74 -10.98 9.95
C CYS A 207 -19.23 -10.97 11.40
N GLY A 208 -18.33 -11.05 12.38
CA GLY A 208 -18.70 -11.01 13.81
C GLY A 208 -19.32 -9.68 14.26
N ILE A 209 -18.89 -8.56 13.66
CA ILE A 209 -19.53 -7.25 13.88
C ILE A 209 -20.94 -7.21 13.25
N ALA A 210 -21.10 -7.71 12.02
CA ALA A 210 -22.40 -7.76 11.35
C ALA A 210 -23.38 -8.68 12.11
N TYR A 211 -22.91 -9.84 12.57
CA TYR A 211 -23.69 -10.78 13.38
C TYR A 211 -24.25 -10.12 14.65
N ARG A 212 -23.42 -9.39 15.41
CA ARG A 212 -23.88 -8.65 16.60
C ARG A 212 -24.90 -7.55 16.30
N ARG A 213 -24.87 -6.99 15.09
CA ARG A 213 -25.70 -5.86 14.67
C ARG A 213 -27.00 -6.28 13.98
N GLN A 214 -27.13 -7.55 13.59
CA GLN A 214 -28.31 -8.03 12.89
C GLN A 214 -29.62 -7.81 13.65
N ASN A 215 -29.56 -7.72 14.99
CA ASN A 215 -30.72 -7.42 15.83
C ASN A 215 -31.17 -5.94 15.78
N ASN A 216 -30.46 -5.07 15.06
CA ASN A 216 -30.79 -3.65 14.93
C ASN A 216 -31.47 -3.37 13.57
N PRO A 217 -32.79 -3.10 13.54
CA PRO A 217 -33.55 -2.93 12.28
C PRO A 217 -33.19 -1.67 11.49
N TRP A 218 -32.46 -0.73 12.10
CA TRP A 218 -32.08 0.55 11.49
C TRP A 218 -30.69 0.54 10.85
N GLU A 219 -29.95 -0.57 10.95
CA GLU A 219 -28.61 -0.68 10.38
C GLU A 219 -28.64 -1.24 8.95
N SER A 220 -27.59 -0.95 8.17
CA SER A 220 -27.44 -1.46 6.81
C SER A 220 -27.46 -2.99 6.77
N SER A 221 -27.95 -3.59 5.68
CA SER A 221 -27.98 -5.06 5.56
C SER A 221 -26.57 -5.65 5.75
N PRO A 222 -26.46 -6.84 6.39
CA PRO A 222 -25.17 -7.53 6.55
C PRO A 222 -24.42 -7.71 5.23
N ALA A 223 -25.14 -7.99 4.13
CA ALA A 223 -24.59 -8.09 2.79
C ALA A 223 -23.91 -6.78 2.34
N ALA A 224 -24.57 -5.63 2.50
CA ALA A 224 -24.00 -4.33 2.14
C ALA A 224 -22.77 -3.96 3.00
N MET A 225 -22.78 -4.32 4.28
CA MET A 225 -21.62 -4.13 5.17
C MET A 225 -20.42 -4.99 4.75
N MET A 226 -20.68 -6.21 4.28
CA MET A 226 -19.66 -7.21 3.94
C MET A 226 -19.12 -7.07 2.52
N GLU A 227 -19.90 -6.53 1.57
CA GLU A 227 -19.57 -6.46 0.14
C GLU A 227 -18.12 -6.00 -0.10
N ARG A 228 -17.72 -4.85 0.46
CA ARG A 228 -16.37 -4.29 0.27
C ARG A 228 -15.27 -5.19 0.85
N HIS A 229 -15.53 -5.81 1.99
CA HIS A 229 -14.55 -6.66 2.67
C HIS A 229 -14.37 -7.99 1.95
N LEU A 230 -15.46 -8.56 1.43
CA LEU A 230 -15.44 -9.78 0.64
C LEU A 230 -14.80 -9.56 -0.73
N LEU A 231 -15.06 -8.43 -1.41
CA LEU A 231 -14.39 -8.07 -2.66
C LEU A 231 -12.87 -7.94 -2.46
N SER A 232 -12.45 -7.28 -1.38
CA SER A 232 -11.04 -7.19 -1.04
C SER A 232 -10.45 -8.58 -0.78
N ALA A 233 -11.08 -9.40 0.07
CA ALA A 233 -10.65 -10.77 0.35
C ALA A 233 -10.52 -11.61 -0.94
N GLU A 234 -11.53 -11.55 -1.81
CA GLU A 234 -11.56 -12.24 -3.10
C GLU A 234 -10.37 -11.81 -3.98
N HIS A 235 -10.13 -10.51 -4.11
CA HIS A 235 -8.98 -9.99 -4.84
C HIS A 235 -7.65 -10.52 -4.28
N PHE A 236 -7.48 -10.55 -2.96
CA PHE A 236 -6.28 -11.10 -2.34
C PHE A 236 -6.11 -12.59 -2.63
N ILE A 237 -7.19 -13.36 -2.62
CA ILE A 237 -7.18 -14.80 -2.94
C ILE A 237 -6.79 -15.02 -4.41
N LEU A 238 -7.42 -14.28 -5.34
CA LEU A 238 -7.15 -14.40 -6.77
C LEU A 238 -5.74 -13.93 -7.17
N THR A 239 -5.15 -13.01 -6.40
CA THR A 239 -3.80 -12.47 -6.65
C THR A 239 -2.71 -13.09 -5.78
N ALA A 240 -3.09 -13.94 -4.82
CA ALA A 240 -2.20 -14.61 -3.86
C ALA A 240 -0.96 -15.23 -4.52
N TRP A 241 -1.19 -16.05 -5.53
CA TRP A 241 -0.14 -16.79 -6.24
C TRP A 241 0.85 -15.86 -6.98
N LYS A 242 0.44 -14.64 -7.36
CA LYS A 242 1.33 -13.65 -8.01
C LYS A 242 2.36 -13.09 -7.03
N ARG A 243 2.01 -13.02 -5.74
CA ARG A 243 2.79 -12.32 -4.70
C ARG A 243 3.81 -13.22 -4.03
N TRP A 244 3.67 -14.54 -4.16
CA TRP A 244 4.58 -15.48 -3.52
C TRP A 244 5.91 -15.59 -4.29
N PRO A 245 7.03 -15.13 -3.73
CA PRO A 245 8.33 -15.07 -4.43
C PRO A 245 8.82 -16.44 -4.88
N THR A 246 8.67 -17.46 -4.05
CA THR A 246 9.25 -18.79 -4.29
C THR A 246 8.60 -19.50 -5.47
N LEU A 247 7.41 -19.05 -5.92
CA LEU A 247 6.74 -19.61 -7.08
C LEU A 247 7.19 -18.95 -8.40
N LYS A 248 7.69 -17.71 -8.40
CA LYS A 248 7.97 -16.97 -9.64
C LYS A 248 9.10 -17.57 -10.49
N GLU A 249 10.11 -18.16 -9.87
CA GLU A 249 11.29 -18.68 -10.60
C GLU A 249 11.20 -20.17 -10.94
N ARG A 250 10.32 -20.93 -10.27
CA ARG A 250 10.27 -22.41 -10.39
C ARG A 250 8.90 -22.99 -10.70
N ALA A 251 7.82 -22.22 -10.67
CA ALA A 251 6.50 -22.77 -10.98
C ALA A 251 6.37 -23.03 -12.49
N VAL A 252 6.52 -24.29 -12.88
CA VAL A 252 6.11 -24.83 -14.18
C VAL A 252 4.68 -24.33 -14.48
N LYS A 253 4.43 -23.90 -15.73
CA LYS A 253 3.17 -23.32 -16.22
C LYS A 253 1.90 -24.05 -15.69
N HIS A 254 1.95 -25.38 -15.59
CA HIS A 254 0.87 -26.21 -15.05
C HIS A 254 0.53 -25.91 -13.59
N ARG A 255 1.53 -25.76 -12.71
CA ARG A 255 1.30 -25.45 -11.29
C ARG A 255 0.66 -24.08 -11.11
N ARG A 256 1.00 -23.12 -11.97
CA ARG A 256 0.37 -21.80 -11.96
C ARG A 256 -1.11 -21.88 -12.33
N HIS A 257 -1.49 -22.67 -13.33
CA HIS A 257 -2.90 -22.85 -13.71
C HIS A 257 -3.69 -23.50 -12.57
N ALA A 258 -3.16 -24.57 -11.98
CA ALA A 258 -3.81 -25.25 -10.85
C ALA A 258 -4.04 -24.31 -9.65
N LEU A 259 -3.06 -23.44 -9.33
CA LEU A 259 -3.21 -22.44 -8.26
C LEU A 259 -4.26 -21.36 -8.60
N GLN A 260 -4.32 -20.92 -9.87
CA GLN A 260 -5.33 -19.95 -10.31
C GLN A 260 -6.73 -20.55 -10.27
N GLU A 261 -6.88 -21.79 -10.71
CA GLU A 261 -8.12 -22.53 -10.70
C GLU A 261 -8.61 -22.76 -9.27
N HIS A 262 -7.74 -23.25 -8.37
CA HIS A 262 -8.04 -23.39 -6.94
C HIS A 262 -8.46 -22.06 -6.30
N ALA A 263 -7.72 -20.97 -6.56
CA ALA A 263 -8.10 -19.64 -6.06
C ALA A 263 -9.47 -19.18 -6.60
N GLY A 264 -9.78 -19.51 -7.86
CA GLY A 264 -11.08 -19.24 -8.47
C GLY A 264 -12.21 -20.03 -7.81
N LEU A 265 -11.99 -21.29 -7.44
CA LEU A 265 -12.95 -22.11 -6.70
C LEU A 265 -13.19 -21.56 -5.30
N VAL A 266 -12.14 -21.17 -4.58
CA VAL A 266 -12.24 -20.56 -3.25
C VAL A 266 -13.03 -19.25 -3.31
N ALA A 267 -12.78 -18.41 -4.32
CA ALA A 267 -13.56 -17.20 -4.55
C ALA A 267 -15.04 -17.51 -4.87
N ALA A 268 -15.31 -18.55 -5.65
CA ALA A 268 -16.68 -19.01 -5.92
C ALA A 268 -17.40 -19.45 -4.63
N ALA A 269 -16.70 -20.18 -3.76
CA ALA A 269 -17.24 -20.65 -2.48
C ALA A 269 -17.61 -19.47 -1.57
N LEU A 270 -16.72 -18.47 -1.45
CA LEU A 270 -17.01 -17.26 -0.68
C LEU A 270 -18.21 -16.49 -1.24
N ARG A 271 -18.36 -16.41 -2.57
CA ARG A 271 -19.53 -15.77 -3.20
C ARG A 271 -20.82 -16.54 -2.94
N LYS A 272 -20.78 -17.88 -3.00
CA LYS A 272 -21.93 -18.73 -2.70
C LYS A 272 -22.46 -18.48 -1.28
N GLU A 273 -21.56 -18.44 -0.29
CA GLU A 273 -21.95 -18.12 1.09
C GLU A 273 -22.38 -16.66 1.25
N ALA A 274 -21.75 -15.72 0.54
CA ALA A 274 -22.16 -14.31 0.56
C ALA A 274 -23.58 -14.08 0.04
N LEU A 275 -24.04 -14.86 -0.96
CA LEU A 275 -25.42 -14.78 -1.46
C LEU A 275 -26.47 -15.23 -0.41
N ARG A 276 -26.07 -16.02 0.58
CA ARG A 276 -26.96 -16.44 1.67
C ARG A 276 -27.18 -15.33 2.71
N LEU A 277 -26.38 -14.26 2.68
CA LEU A 277 -26.51 -13.12 3.60
C LEU A 277 -27.79 -12.31 3.40
N ASP A 278 -28.41 -12.38 2.20
CA ASP A 278 -29.70 -11.73 1.92
C ASP A 278 -30.89 -12.62 2.30
N GLY A 279 -30.64 -13.85 2.77
CA GLY A 279 -31.65 -14.84 3.12
C GLY A 279 -31.93 -14.96 4.63
N PRO A 280 -32.91 -15.79 5.02
CA PRO A 280 -33.23 -16.06 6.42
C PRO A 280 -32.10 -16.77 7.19
N GLU A 281 -31.15 -17.38 6.48
CA GLU A 281 -30.00 -18.09 7.03
C GLU A 281 -28.77 -17.17 7.24
N CYS A 282 -28.96 -15.85 7.32
CA CYS A 282 -27.88 -14.86 7.43
C CYS A 282 -26.93 -15.16 8.60
N ASP A 283 -27.45 -15.56 9.77
CA ASP A 283 -26.64 -15.89 10.95
C ASP A 283 -25.63 -17.01 10.67
N GLU A 284 -26.12 -18.09 10.05
CA GLU A 284 -25.31 -19.26 9.73
C GLU A 284 -24.33 -18.95 8.59
N ALA A 285 -24.77 -18.17 7.60
CA ALA A 285 -23.92 -17.70 6.52
C ALA A 285 -22.76 -16.81 7.03
N LEU A 286 -23.01 -15.93 8.01
CA LEU A 286 -21.97 -15.10 8.63
C LEU A 286 -20.94 -15.94 9.39
N LYS A 287 -21.39 -16.94 10.16
CA LYS A 287 -20.52 -17.89 10.86
C LYS A 287 -19.67 -18.68 9.88
N ARG A 288 -20.29 -19.27 8.85
CA ARG A 288 -19.61 -20.05 7.82
C ARG A 288 -18.60 -19.20 7.03
N LEU A 289 -18.95 -17.97 6.68
CA LEU A 289 -18.02 -17.03 6.04
C LEU A 289 -16.82 -16.72 6.92
N ALA A 290 -17.04 -16.44 8.21
CA ALA A 290 -15.95 -16.20 9.15
C ALA A 290 -15.01 -17.42 9.24
N GLU A 291 -15.58 -18.63 9.23
CA GLU A 291 -14.86 -19.91 9.28
C GLU A 291 -13.98 -20.11 8.05
N MET A 292 -14.57 -19.92 6.87
CA MET A 292 -13.83 -19.99 5.61
C MET A 292 -12.72 -18.94 5.58
N LEU A 293 -12.99 -17.70 5.97
CA LEU A 293 -12.00 -16.62 5.96
C LEU A 293 -10.83 -16.89 6.92
N ILE A 294 -11.08 -17.41 8.12
CA ILE A 294 -10.03 -17.78 9.08
C ILE A 294 -9.25 -18.99 8.58
N THR A 295 -9.92 -20.01 8.04
CA THR A 295 -9.27 -21.20 7.45
C THR A 295 -8.36 -20.80 6.29
N ILE A 296 -8.84 -19.93 5.38
CA ILE A 296 -8.02 -19.41 4.29
C ILE A 296 -6.85 -18.60 4.84
N ALA A 297 -7.07 -17.76 5.86
CA ALA A 297 -6.02 -16.96 6.47
C ALA A 297 -4.90 -17.82 7.08
N GLU A 298 -5.27 -18.92 7.76
CA GLU A 298 -4.38 -19.90 8.36
C GLU A 298 -3.56 -20.64 7.29
N ARG A 299 -4.25 -21.25 6.32
CA ARG A 299 -3.61 -21.96 5.19
C ARG A 299 -2.69 -21.02 4.41
N TYR A 300 -3.08 -19.76 4.26
CA TYR A 300 -2.25 -18.74 3.63
C TYR A 300 -1.00 -18.42 4.46
N SER A 301 -1.11 -18.23 5.78
CA SER A 301 0.04 -17.97 6.64
C SER A 301 1.06 -19.11 6.64
N ASP A 302 0.58 -20.34 6.50
CA ASP A 302 1.41 -21.55 6.38
C ASP A 302 1.99 -21.76 4.97
N GLY A 303 1.53 -21.01 3.97
CA GLY A 303 1.97 -21.13 2.58
C GLY A 303 1.27 -22.21 1.74
N HIS A 304 0.14 -22.75 2.20
CA HIS A 304 -0.69 -23.75 1.51
C HIS A 304 -1.60 -23.14 0.43
N LEU A 305 -1.00 -22.47 -0.57
CA LEU A 305 -1.76 -21.74 -1.60
C LEU A 305 -2.63 -22.61 -2.52
N GLY A 306 -2.33 -23.91 -2.62
CA GLY A 306 -3.12 -24.88 -3.41
C GLY A 306 -4.15 -25.68 -2.60
N ALA A 307 -4.32 -25.34 -1.32
CA ALA A 307 -5.22 -26.00 -0.39
C ALA A 307 -5.77 -25.00 0.63
N LEU A 308 -6.22 -23.84 0.15
CA LEU A 308 -6.78 -22.77 0.99
C LEU A 308 -8.09 -23.16 1.67
N LEU A 309 -8.89 -24.03 1.04
CA LEU A 309 -10.10 -24.61 1.60
C LEU A 309 -10.10 -26.13 1.36
N PRO A 310 -10.81 -26.91 2.20
CA PRO A 310 -11.05 -28.33 1.98
C PRO A 310 -11.71 -28.61 0.63
N LYS A 311 -11.40 -29.77 0.02
CA LYS A 311 -11.95 -30.13 -1.30
C LYS A 311 -13.47 -30.21 -1.31
N ASN A 312 -14.07 -30.75 -0.23
CA ASN A 312 -15.51 -30.91 -0.08
C ASN A 312 -16.26 -29.58 -0.21
N ASP A 313 -15.66 -28.47 0.24
CA ASP A 313 -16.25 -27.13 0.14
C ASP A 313 -16.17 -26.53 -1.28
N LEU A 314 -15.41 -27.16 -2.17
CA LEU A 314 -15.14 -26.69 -3.54
C LEU A 314 -15.84 -27.53 -4.60
N GLU A 315 -16.42 -28.68 -4.23
CA GLU A 315 -17.10 -29.59 -5.15
C GLU A 315 -18.33 -28.94 -5.79
N GLY A 316 -18.47 -29.13 -7.11
CA GLY A 316 -19.57 -28.57 -7.89
C GLY A 316 -19.50 -27.06 -8.17
N LEU A 317 -18.45 -26.36 -7.71
CA LEU A 317 -18.29 -24.93 -7.98
C LEU A 317 -17.56 -24.68 -9.30
N THR A 318 -17.96 -23.62 -10.00
CA THR A 318 -17.24 -23.14 -11.19
C THR A 318 -16.19 -22.11 -10.78
N PRO A 319 -14.93 -22.23 -11.21
CA PRO A 319 -13.86 -21.32 -10.80
C PRO A 319 -14.12 -19.90 -11.29
N VAL A 320 -14.06 -18.92 -10.38
CA VAL A 320 -14.11 -17.50 -10.73
C VAL A 320 -12.83 -17.09 -11.45
N ARG A 321 -12.96 -16.63 -12.68
CA ARG A 321 -11.81 -16.16 -13.47
C ARG A 321 -11.51 -14.70 -13.18
N HIS A 322 -10.27 -14.42 -12.81
CA HIS A 322 -9.82 -13.05 -12.55
C HIS A 322 -9.70 -12.26 -13.86
N ARG A 323 -10.53 -11.22 -14.05
CA ARG A 323 -10.59 -10.40 -15.29
C ARG A 323 -9.69 -9.16 -15.27
N GLU A 324 -8.82 -9.01 -14.27
CA GLU A 324 -7.90 -7.88 -14.10
C GLU A 324 -7.13 -7.46 -15.38
N GLY A 325 -6.70 -8.44 -16.19
CA GLY A 325 -5.92 -8.15 -17.40
C GLY A 325 -6.68 -7.31 -18.41
N TRP A 326 -7.97 -7.62 -18.60
CA TRP A 326 -8.85 -6.92 -19.52
C TRP A 326 -9.09 -5.46 -19.09
N GLN A 327 -9.20 -5.20 -17.78
CA GLN A 327 -9.47 -3.87 -17.26
C GLN A 327 -8.27 -2.94 -17.41
N LEU A 328 -7.06 -3.45 -17.17
CA LEU A 328 -5.82 -2.72 -17.46
C LEU A 328 -5.70 -2.42 -18.96
N THR A 329 -6.02 -3.39 -19.81
CA THR A 329 -6.03 -3.18 -21.27
C THR A 329 -7.03 -2.09 -21.65
N LEU A 330 -8.25 -2.11 -21.11
CA LEU A 330 -9.25 -1.07 -21.35
C LEU A 330 -8.82 0.32 -20.88
N MET A 331 -8.18 0.39 -19.70
CA MET A 331 -7.76 1.66 -19.14
C MET A 331 -6.61 2.26 -19.94
N VAL A 332 -5.62 1.44 -20.30
CA VAL A 332 -4.51 1.85 -21.17
C VAL A 332 -5.03 2.22 -22.56
N SER A 333 -5.93 1.42 -23.14
CA SER A 333 -6.53 1.73 -24.44
C SER A 333 -7.36 3.02 -24.38
N GLY A 334 -8.05 3.28 -23.26
CA GLY A 334 -8.78 4.54 -23.04
C GLY A 334 -7.85 5.75 -23.01
N ILE A 335 -6.71 5.66 -22.32
CA ILE A 335 -5.69 6.73 -22.31
C ILE A 335 -5.15 6.94 -23.73
N VAL A 336 -4.75 5.87 -24.42
CA VAL A 336 -4.23 5.96 -25.79
C VAL A 336 -5.28 6.55 -26.74
N ALA A 337 -6.55 6.14 -26.64
CA ALA A 337 -7.63 6.65 -27.46
C ALA A 337 -7.88 8.15 -27.23
N VAL A 338 -7.83 8.62 -25.96
CA VAL A 338 -7.98 10.05 -25.65
C VAL A 338 -6.79 10.85 -26.17
N THR A 339 -5.56 10.36 -25.99
CA THR A 339 -4.36 11.05 -26.50
C THR A 339 -4.33 11.11 -28.02
N ALA A 340 -4.66 10.00 -28.69
CA ALA A 340 -4.74 9.94 -30.15
C ALA A 340 -5.90 10.81 -30.69
N GLY A 341 -7.06 10.80 -30.03
CA GLY A 341 -8.19 11.64 -30.39
C GLY A 341 -7.89 13.13 -30.25
N ALA A 342 -7.15 13.53 -29.22
CA ALA A 342 -6.72 14.92 -29.05
C ALA A 342 -5.76 15.37 -30.17
N ALA A 343 -4.81 14.51 -30.56
CA ALA A 343 -3.90 14.79 -31.67
C ALA A 343 -4.67 14.90 -33.01
N ALA A 344 -5.63 14.00 -33.25
CA ALA A 344 -6.46 14.03 -34.46
C ALA A 344 -7.38 15.26 -34.53
N ALA A 345 -7.78 15.83 -33.38
CA ALA A 345 -8.60 17.04 -33.31
C ALA A 345 -7.82 18.35 -33.54
N GLY A 346 -6.52 18.28 -33.85
CA GLY A 346 -5.70 19.47 -34.11
C GLY A 346 -5.46 20.35 -32.88
N LEU A 347 -5.58 19.79 -31.67
CA LEU A 347 -5.25 20.51 -30.44
C LEU A 347 -3.75 20.82 -30.43
N PRO A 348 -3.34 22.03 -30.04
CA PRO A 348 -1.92 22.42 -30.02
C PRO A 348 -1.11 21.49 -29.09
N ASP A 349 0.12 21.16 -29.48
CA ASP A 349 0.97 20.15 -28.83
C ASP A 349 1.17 20.38 -27.32
N GLY A 350 1.08 21.64 -26.87
CA GLY A 350 1.12 22.02 -25.45
C GLY A 350 -0.13 21.63 -24.65
N ALA A 351 -1.31 21.56 -25.28
CA ALA A 351 -2.54 21.16 -24.60
C ALA A 351 -2.63 19.65 -24.41
N ALA A 352 -2.18 18.87 -25.41
CA ALA A 352 -2.18 17.40 -25.35
C ALA A 352 -1.22 16.86 -24.27
N THR A 353 -0.08 17.52 -24.08
CA THR A 353 0.94 17.15 -23.08
C THR A 353 0.48 17.38 -21.64
N VAL A 354 -0.40 18.35 -21.39
CA VAL A 354 -0.94 18.63 -20.05
C VAL A 354 -2.25 17.85 -19.81
N ALA A 355 -3.10 17.75 -20.83
CA ALA A 355 -4.41 17.09 -20.72
C ALA A 355 -4.27 15.58 -20.43
N GLY A 356 -3.32 14.88 -21.07
CA GLY A 356 -3.13 13.43 -20.85
C GLY A 356 -2.86 13.06 -19.38
N PRO A 357 -1.81 13.63 -18.75
CA PRO A 357 -1.52 13.41 -17.33
C PRO A 357 -2.62 13.91 -16.40
N ALA A 358 -3.28 15.03 -16.71
CA ALA A 358 -4.39 15.55 -15.91
C ALA A 358 -5.60 14.62 -15.94
N LEU A 359 -5.94 14.04 -17.09
CA LEU A 359 -7.06 13.10 -17.22
C LEU A 359 -6.72 11.76 -16.58
N ALA A 360 -5.49 11.26 -16.75
CA ALA A 360 -4.99 10.10 -16.02
C ALA A 360 -5.02 10.32 -14.50
N GLY A 361 -4.57 11.49 -14.04
CA GLY A 361 -4.61 11.91 -12.64
C GLY A 361 -6.03 12.04 -12.10
N LEU A 362 -6.96 12.58 -12.89
CA LEU A 362 -8.38 12.71 -12.54
C LEU A 362 -9.07 11.35 -12.46
N VAL A 363 -8.82 10.45 -13.41
CA VAL A 363 -9.32 9.08 -13.39
C VAL A 363 -8.77 8.36 -12.15
N MET A 364 -7.46 8.44 -11.93
CA MET A 364 -6.81 7.81 -10.78
C MET A 364 -7.28 8.41 -9.44
N TRP A 365 -7.53 9.72 -9.37
CA TRP A 365 -8.09 10.40 -8.20
C TRP A 365 -9.55 10.02 -7.96
N ARG A 366 -10.39 10.00 -9.00
CA ARG A 366 -11.82 9.64 -8.91
C ARG A 366 -11.98 8.19 -8.45
N VAL A 367 -11.13 7.31 -8.97
CA VAL A 367 -10.99 5.93 -8.53
C VAL A 367 -10.58 5.89 -7.05
N ASN A 368 -9.48 6.55 -6.66
CA ASN A 368 -8.99 6.57 -5.28
C ASN A 368 -10.00 7.16 -4.27
N LYS A 369 -10.75 8.20 -4.65
CA LYS A 369 -11.75 8.87 -3.81
C LYS A 369 -12.97 7.98 -3.57
N ARG A 370 -13.44 7.24 -4.58
CA ARG A 370 -14.57 6.29 -4.41
C ARG A 370 -14.23 5.10 -3.51
N HIS A 371 -12.96 4.73 -3.39
CA HIS A 371 -12.47 3.70 -2.47
C HIS A 371 -12.08 4.23 -1.07
N GLY A 372 -12.45 5.47 -0.73
CA GLY A 372 -12.37 5.96 0.65
C GLY A 372 -10.98 6.35 1.15
N GLY A 373 -10.06 6.73 0.26
CA GLY A 373 -8.78 7.37 0.63
C GLY A 373 -7.80 6.49 1.42
N ARG A 374 -8.08 5.18 1.55
CA ARG A 374 -7.17 4.21 2.16
C ARG A 374 -6.73 3.20 1.10
N GLU A 375 -5.54 3.49 0.57
CA GLU A 375 -4.71 2.68 -0.32
C GLU A 375 -5.18 2.54 -1.77
N THR A 376 -4.40 3.18 -2.65
CA THR A 376 -4.39 3.14 -4.12
C THR A 376 -4.12 1.75 -4.74
N GLY A 377 -4.37 0.66 -4.00
CA GLY A 377 -4.24 -0.71 -4.48
C GLY A 377 -5.45 -1.21 -5.29
N ASP A 378 -6.65 -0.73 -4.97
CA ASP A 378 -7.91 -1.24 -5.53
C ASP A 378 -8.51 -0.29 -6.58
N ALA A 379 -7.66 0.22 -7.49
CA ALA A 379 -8.12 1.09 -8.55
C ALA A 379 -9.01 0.41 -9.62
N PHE A 380 -9.15 -0.92 -9.56
CA PHE A 380 -9.65 -1.76 -10.65
C PHE A 380 -11.09 -2.27 -10.46
N ASP A 381 -11.74 -1.98 -9.33
CA ASP A 381 -13.16 -2.33 -9.07
C ASP A 381 -14.17 -1.39 -9.77
N LEU A 382 -13.69 -0.43 -10.57
CA LEU A 382 -14.50 0.61 -11.22
C LEU A 382 -15.48 0.08 -12.31
N PHE A 383 -15.30 -1.15 -12.84
CA PHE A 383 -15.95 -1.57 -14.09
C PHE A 383 -16.70 -2.91 -14.04
N ARG A 384 -17.19 -3.33 -12.87
CA ARG A 384 -18.09 -4.49 -12.79
C ARG A 384 -19.53 -4.03 -13.11
N PRO A 385 -20.21 -4.58 -14.14
CA PRO A 385 -21.64 -4.36 -14.29
C PRO A 385 -22.35 -4.98 -13.07
N ARG A 386 -23.24 -4.21 -12.45
CA ARG A 386 -24.09 -4.66 -11.36
C ARG A 386 -25.20 -5.55 -11.89
#